data_AF-A0A6P6CQ64-F1
#
_entry.id   AF-A0A6P6CQ64-F1
#
_cell.length_a   1.000
_cell.length_b   1.000
_cell.length_c   1.000
_cell.angle_alpha   90.00
_cell.angle_beta   90.00
_cell.angle_gamma   90.00
#
_symmetry.space_group_name_H-M   'P 1'
#
loop_
_entity.id
_entity.type
_entity.pdbx_description
1 polymer ?
#
loop_
_entity_poly.entity_id
_entity_poly.type
_entity_poly.pdbx_seq_one_letter_code
_entity_poly.pdbx_strand_id
1 'polypeptide(L)'
;NETHLCIFPLELDYQSCPTSDDCENNAVDSFWKRASIQYSKDSSGVIHVMLNGSVPTGAYPVKGFFADFEVPYFQKDKITRIEIWVMHEIGGPNVESCGEGSVKILEERLKEMGFQYSCINDYLPVKLLKCVDHSTHADCALNSAAASTLREVPFLYAEQSASLVVPLLVALAAGAQI
;
A
#
# COMPACT_ATOMS: atom_id res chain seq x y z
N ASN A 1 16.35 1.27 -10.44
CA ASN A 1 17.20 2.35 -10.98
C ASN A 1 16.92 3.62 -10.21
N GLU A 2 17.83 3.99 -9.32
CA GLU A 2 17.86 5.33 -8.74
C GLU A 2 18.72 6.22 -9.65
N THR A 3 18.29 7.46 -9.85
CA THR A 3 19.04 8.42 -10.67
C THR A 3 20.05 9.12 -9.77
N HIS A 4 21.33 8.77 -9.90
CA HIS A 4 22.43 9.38 -9.15
C HIS A 4 23.24 10.27 -10.08
N LEU A 5 23.54 11.50 -9.63
CA LEU A 5 24.23 12.50 -10.45
C LEU A 5 25.23 13.31 -9.62
N CYS A 6 26.47 13.31 -10.06
CA CYS A 6 27.55 14.15 -9.52
C CYS A 6 28.61 14.38 -10.61
N ILE A 7 29.50 15.35 -10.38
CA ILE A 7 30.52 15.76 -11.34
C ILE A 7 31.90 15.52 -10.74
N PHE A 8 32.80 14.95 -11.53
CA PHE A 8 34.22 14.87 -11.19
C PHE A 8 35.12 14.88 -12.44
N PRO A 9 36.09 15.81 -12.59
CA PRO A 9 36.13 17.21 -12.13
C PRO A 9 35.37 18.19 -13.05
N LEU A 10 34.96 17.78 -14.26
CA LEU A 10 34.12 18.58 -15.18
C LEU A 10 33.10 17.74 -15.99
N GLU A 11 33.09 16.42 -15.82
CA GLU A 11 32.15 15.49 -16.46
C GLU A 11 31.35 14.72 -15.42
N LEU A 12 30.29 14.05 -15.86
CA LEU A 12 29.48 13.20 -14.98
C LEU A 12 30.28 12.01 -14.48
N ASP A 13 30.26 11.80 -13.17
CA ASP A 13 30.85 10.61 -12.57
C ASP A 13 29.82 9.47 -12.54
N TYR A 14 30.12 8.41 -13.28
CA TYR A 14 29.29 7.20 -13.37
C TYR A 14 29.82 6.06 -12.49
N GLN A 15 30.97 6.23 -11.82
CA GLN A 15 31.55 5.23 -10.93
C GLN A 15 30.96 5.33 -9.53
N SER A 16 30.94 6.54 -8.97
CA SER A 16 30.45 6.78 -7.62
C SER A 16 30.06 8.23 -7.42
N CYS A 17 29.04 8.47 -6.61
CA CYS A 17 28.71 9.80 -6.11
C CYS A 17 28.86 9.87 -4.59
N PRO A 18 29.27 11.02 -4.05
CA PRO A 18 29.36 11.20 -2.61
C PRO A 18 27.99 11.11 -1.97
N THR A 19 27.94 10.42 -0.84
CA THR A 19 26.78 10.29 0.05
C THR A 19 26.79 11.38 1.12
N SER A 20 25.75 11.41 1.97
CA SER A 20 25.71 12.31 3.13
C SER A 20 26.87 12.09 4.11
N ASP A 21 27.40 10.86 4.18
CA ASP A 21 28.55 10.52 5.03
C ASP A 21 29.87 11.05 4.44
N ASP A 22 29.98 11.13 3.12
CA ASP A 22 31.15 11.69 2.44
C ASP A 22 31.17 13.22 2.51
N CYS A 23 30.03 13.86 2.21
CA CYS A 23 29.83 15.29 2.39
C CYS A 23 28.35 15.68 2.45
N GLU A 24 28.03 16.60 3.36
CA GLU A 24 26.65 17.07 3.59
C GLU A 24 26.01 17.77 2.37
N ASN A 25 26.85 18.40 1.55
CA ASN A 25 26.44 19.21 0.40
C ASN A 25 26.72 18.50 -0.92
N ASN A 26 26.53 17.18 -0.98
CA ASN A 26 26.52 16.47 -2.26
C ASN A 26 25.33 16.92 -3.14
N ALA A 27 25.45 16.72 -4.45
CA ALA A 27 24.48 17.22 -5.42
C ALA A 27 23.07 16.65 -5.22
N VAL A 28 22.98 15.35 -4.91
CA VAL A 28 21.69 14.65 -4.73
C VAL A 28 20.98 15.15 -3.48
N ASP A 29 21.65 15.19 -2.33
CA ASP A 29 21.05 15.65 -1.09
C ASP A 29 20.70 17.13 -1.15
N SER A 30 21.57 17.97 -1.72
CA SER A 30 21.30 19.41 -1.87
C SER A 30 20.07 19.65 -2.75
N PHE A 31 19.94 18.88 -3.82
CA PHE A 31 18.77 18.90 -4.69
C PHE A 31 17.49 18.54 -3.90
N TRP A 32 17.48 17.40 -3.22
CA TRP A 32 16.29 16.94 -2.48
C TRP A 32 15.95 17.85 -1.30
N LYS A 33 16.95 18.38 -0.58
CA LYS A 33 16.72 19.39 0.48
C LYS A 33 15.96 20.58 -0.09
N ARG A 34 16.37 21.10 -1.25
CA ARG A 34 15.70 22.23 -1.88
C ARG A 34 14.31 21.88 -2.41
N ALA A 35 14.18 20.71 -3.03
CA ALA A 35 12.91 20.23 -3.58
C ALA A 35 11.86 20.03 -2.47
N SER A 36 12.22 19.34 -1.37
CA SER A 36 11.37 19.13 -0.20
C SER A 36 10.88 20.44 0.42
N ILE A 37 11.79 21.42 0.62
CA ILE A 37 11.41 22.74 1.15
C ILE A 37 10.37 23.41 0.24
N GLN A 38 10.58 23.38 -1.07
CA GLN A 38 9.67 24.03 -2.02
C GLN A 38 8.31 23.32 -2.05
N TYR A 39 8.31 21.99 -2.10
CA TYR A 39 7.11 21.16 -2.04
C TYR A 39 6.26 21.49 -0.80
N SER A 40 6.87 21.55 0.38
CA SER A 40 6.15 21.85 1.63
C SER A 40 5.61 23.28 1.71
N LYS A 41 6.32 24.25 1.14
CA LYS A 41 5.85 25.65 1.07
C LYS A 41 4.64 25.83 0.15
N ASP A 42 4.60 25.07 -0.94
CA ASP A 42 3.55 25.18 -1.95
C ASP A 42 2.34 24.28 -1.65
N SER A 43 2.49 23.33 -0.72
CA SER A 43 1.42 22.43 -0.27
C SER A 43 0.33 23.17 0.53
N SER A 44 -0.92 22.72 0.39
CA SER A 44 -2.09 23.27 1.09
C SER A 44 -3.22 22.24 1.23
N GLY A 45 -4.22 22.52 2.06
CA GLY A 45 -5.34 21.62 2.31
C GLY A 45 -4.97 20.47 3.24
N VAL A 46 -5.43 19.26 2.91
CA VAL A 46 -5.11 18.04 3.67
C VAL A 46 -3.77 17.49 3.21
N ILE A 47 -2.82 17.39 4.12
CA ILE A 47 -1.52 16.76 3.85
C ILE A 47 -1.62 15.28 4.20
N HIS A 48 -1.38 14.41 3.23
CA HIS A 48 -1.33 12.97 3.44
C HIS A 48 0.14 12.52 3.52
N VAL A 49 0.47 11.71 4.53
CA VAL A 49 1.82 11.21 4.75
C VAL A 49 1.75 9.70 4.92
N MET A 50 2.52 8.96 4.14
CA MET A 50 2.61 7.51 4.25
C MET A 50 3.90 7.13 4.98
N LEU A 51 3.79 6.39 6.08
CA LEU A 51 4.91 5.88 6.86
C LEU A 51 4.90 4.35 6.86
N ASN A 52 6.08 3.73 7.04
CA ASN A 52 6.21 2.29 7.13
C ASN A 52 6.31 1.84 8.60
N GLY A 53 5.22 1.27 9.13
CA GLY A 53 5.13 0.74 10.49
C GLY A 53 5.86 -0.60 10.70
N SER A 54 6.39 -1.21 9.64
CA SER A 54 7.17 -2.46 9.69
C SER A 54 8.68 -2.23 9.68
N VAL A 55 9.14 -0.97 9.61
CA VAL A 55 10.57 -0.63 9.66
C VAL A 55 11.12 -0.84 11.09
N PRO A 56 12.22 -1.59 11.27
CA PRO A 56 12.78 -1.88 12.60
C PRO A 56 13.23 -0.65 13.40
N THR A 57 13.58 0.44 12.71
CA THR A 57 14.04 1.70 13.35
C THR A 57 12.88 2.62 13.76
N GLY A 58 11.62 2.19 13.58
CA GLY A 58 10.43 3.02 13.78
C GLY A 58 9.95 3.69 12.49
N ALA A 59 8.68 4.07 12.47
CA ALA A 59 7.99 4.57 11.28
C ALA A 59 8.35 6.03 10.92
N TYR A 60 8.70 6.84 11.92
CA TYR A 60 9.07 8.24 11.77
C TYR A 60 10.55 8.44 12.17
N PRO A 61 11.45 8.59 11.18
CA PRO A 61 12.83 8.94 11.47
C PRO A 61 12.91 10.41 11.93
N VAL A 62 13.32 10.63 13.18
CA VAL A 62 13.43 11.97 13.79
C VAL A 62 14.48 12.87 13.11
N LYS A 63 15.34 12.27 12.28
CA LYS A 63 16.26 12.95 11.36
C LYS A 63 16.00 12.44 9.95
N GLY A 64 15.81 13.33 8.99
CA GLY A 64 15.49 12.97 7.61
C GLY A 64 14.71 14.06 6.88
N PHE A 65 14.47 13.88 5.57
CA PHE A 65 13.82 14.90 4.73
C PHE A 65 12.48 15.38 5.29
N PHE A 66 11.59 14.45 5.63
CA PHE A 66 10.28 14.81 6.19
C PHE A 66 10.41 15.61 7.51
N ALA A 67 11.29 15.16 8.42
CA ALA A 67 11.48 15.79 9.73
C ALA A 67 12.18 17.16 9.65
N ASP A 68 13.19 17.30 8.80
CA ASP A 68 14.10 18.45 8.83
C ASP A 68 13.80 19.49 7.74
N PHE A 69 13.23 19.05 6.61
CA PHE A 69 13.09 19.87 5.40
C PHE A 69 11.66 19.99 4.90
N GLU A 70 10.70 19.23 5.44
CA GLU A 70 9.29 19.32 5.05
C GLU A 70 8.40 19.83 6.17
N VAL A 71 8.36 19.13 7.32
CA VAL A 71 7.55 19.51 8.48
C VAL A 71 7.74 20.97 8.89
N PRO A 72 8.98 21.50 9.02
CA PRO A 72 9.19 22.89 9.42
C PRO A 72 8.71 23.93 8.38
N TYR A 73 8.53 23.52 7.13
CA TYR A 73 8.27 24.44 6.01
C TYR A 73 6.80 24.44 5.54
N PHE A 74 5.98 23.56 6.11
CA PHE A 74 4.54 23.56 5.91
C PHE A 74 3.89 24.89 6.34
N GLN A 75 3.07 25.46 5.46
CA GLN A 75 2.39 26.74 5.70
C GLN A 75 1.12 26.50 6.54
N LYS A 76 1.22 26.74 7.84
CA LYS A 76 0.14 26.48 8.83
C LYS A 76 -1.20 27.09 8.44
N ASP A 77 -1.19 28.30 7.89
CA ASP A 77 -2.37 29.03 7.42
C ASP A 77 -3.05 28.38 6.21
N LYS A 78 -2.32 27.59 5.43
CA LYS A 78 -2.83 26.92 4.23
C LYS A 78 -3.21 25.46 4.45
N ILE A 79 -2.84 24.87 5.58
CA ILE A 79 -3.05 23.45 5.88
C ILE A 79 -4.25 23.27 6.79
N THR A 80 -5.18 22.41 6.37
CA THR A 80 -6.40 22.10 7.14
C THR A 80 -6.13 21.05 8.20
N ARG A 81 -5.39 19.98 7.84
CA ARG A 81 -4.97 18.89 8.73
C ARG A 81 -3.86 18.06 8.08
N ILE A 82 -3.12 17.35 8.90
CA ILE A 82 -2.14 16.34 8.48
C ILE A 82 -2.70 14.97 8.84
N GLU A 83 -2.79 14.08 7.85
CA GLU A 83 -3.31 12.71 7.97
C GLU A 83 -2.18 11.73 7.68
N ILE A 84 -1.78 10.98 8.71
CA ILE A 84 -0.73 9.97 8.63
C ILE A 84 -1.35 8.61 8.34
N TRP A 85 -0.77 7.88 7.39
CA TRP A 85 -1.08 6.48 7.11
C TRP A 85 0.12 5.64 7.53
N VAL A 86 0.00 4.91 8.64
CA VAL A 86 1.03 3.96 9.07
C VAL A 86 0.70 2.61 8.44
N MET A 87 1.51 2.23 7.45
CA MET A 87 1.29 1.02 6.66
C MET A 87 2.20 -0.10 7.14
N HIS A 88 1.65 -1.30 7.31
CA HIS A 88 2.40 -2.50 7.65
C HIS A 88 2.59 -3.41 6.43
N GLU A 89 3.67 -4.19 6.42
CA GLU A 89 3.85 -5.28 5.45
C GLU A 89 2.84 -6.40 5.69
N ILE A 90 2.32 -6.98 4.60
CA ILE A 90 1.37 -8.09 4.69
C ILE A 90 2.09 -9.32 5.25
N GLY A 91 1.64 -9.82 6.41
CA GLY A 91 2.34 -10.89 7.15
C GLY A 91 3.69 -10.46 7.74
N GLY A 92 4.04 -9.18 7.69
CA GLY A 92 5.28 -8.64 8.25
C GLY A 92 5.13 -8.21 9.72
N PRO A 93 6.23 -7.72 10.32
CA PRO A 93 6.20 -7.25 11.70
C PRO A 93 5.37 -5.96 11.82
N ASN A 94 4.57 -5.85 12.88
CA ASN A 94 4.03 -4.58 13.34
C ASN A 94 5.00 -4.01 14.38
N VAL A 95 5.87 -3.10 13.95
CA VAL A 95 6.90 -2.50 14.82
C VAL A 95 6.31 -1.28 15.53
N GLU A 96 5.65 -0.39 14.78
CA GLU A 96 4.96 0.78 15.32
C GLU A 96 3.65 1.03 14.59
N SER A 97 2.59 1.23 15.37
CA SER A 97 1.30 1.71 14.89
C SER A 97 1.05 3.17 15.30
N CYS A 98 -0.07 3.74 14.85
CA CYS A 98 -0.52 5.07 15.27
C CYS A 98 -0.49 5.26 16.80
N GLY A 99 0.19 6.33 17.25
CA GLY A 99 0.28 6.69 18.67
C GLY A 99 1.38 5.95 19.45
N GLU A 100 2.19 5.14 18.78
CA GLU A 100 3.29 4.38 19.38
C GLU A 100 4.65 4.96 18.96
N GLY A 101 5.66 4.74 19.81
CA GLY A 101 7.07 5.04 19.54
C GLY A 101 7.32 6.36 18.82
N SER A 102 7.96 6.29 17.64
CA SER A 102 8.30 7.46 16.84
C SER A 102 7.09 8.15 16.20
N VAL A 103 5.99 7.43 15.93
CA VAL A 103 4.74 8.03 15.45
C VAL A 103 4.14 8.96 16.49
N LYS A 104 4.26 8.62 17.78
CA LYS A 104 3.85 9.49 18.87
C LYS A 104 4.68 10.79 18.94
N ILE A 105 5.99 10.68 18.71
CA ILE A 105 6.88 11.85 18.64
C ILE A 105 6.45 12.79 17.50
N LEU A 106 6.11 12.23 16.34
CA LEU A 106 5.57 13.01 15.21
C LEU A 106 4.24 13.68 15.59
N GLU A 107 3.31 12.92 16.19
CA GLU A 107 2.02 13.44 16.64
C GLU A 107 2.18 14.65 17.57
N GLU A 108 3.02 14.53 18.60
CA GLU A 108 3.31 15.58 19.57
C GLU A 108 3.88 16.82 18.87
N ARG A 109 4.90 16.63 18.01
CA ARG A 109 5.52 17.72 17.25
C ARG A 109 4.52 18.46 16.36
N LEU A 110 3.67 17.74 15.62
CA LEU A 110 2.67 18.36 14.74
C LEU A 110 1.61 19.14 15.54
N LYS A 111 1.19 18.61 16.69
CA LYS A 111 0.27 19.30 17.61
C LYS A 111 0.89 20.54 18.24
N GLU A 112 2.15 20.49 18.65
CA GLU A 112 2.89 21.65 19.19
C GLU A 112 3.03 22.77 18.15
N MET A 113 3.25 22.42 16.88
CA MET A 113 3.20 23.37 15.77
C MET A 113 1.78 23.90 15.48
N GLY A 114 0.76 23.28 16.09
CA GLY A 114 -0.65 23.64 16.00
C GLY A 114 -1.34 23.19 14.73
N PHE A 115 -0.86 22.11 14.12
CA PHE A 115 -1.59 21.41 13.07
C PHE A 115 -2.68 20.52 13.66
N GLN A 116 -3.80 20.37 12.94
CA GLN A 116 -4.72 19.28 13.21
C GLN A 116 -4.10 17.97 12.74
N TYR A 117 -4.17 16.93 13.58
CA TYR A 117 -3.53 15.64 13.34
C TYR A 117 -4.57 14.52 13.29
N SER A 118 -4.37 13.58 12.38
CA SER A 118 -5.11 12.31 12.32
C SER A 118 -4.18 11.20 11.85
N CYS A 119 -4.42 9.97 12.32
CA CYS A 119 -3.60 8.82 11.96
C CYS A 119 -4.48 7.60 11.70
N ILE A 120 -4.15 6.84 10.65
CA ILE A 120 -4.87 5.65 10.21
C ILE A 120 -3.84 4.53 10.05
N ASN A 121 -4.02 3.43 10.78
CA ASN A 121 -3.27 2.21 10.52
C ASN A 121 -3.85 1.51 9.28
N ASP A 122 -2.96 1.02 8.41
CA ASP A 122 -3.28 0.21 7.23
C ASP A 122 -4.41 0.81 6.38
N TYR A 123 -4.22 2.06 5.95
CA TYR A 123 -5.18 2.80 5.14
C TYR A 123 -5.67 1.94 3.95
N LEU A 124 -6.99 1.67 3.94
CA LEU A 124 -7.58 0.58 3.16
C LEU A 124 -7.21 0.61 1.66
N PRO A 125 -7.26 1.75 0.95
CA PRO A 125 -6.86 1.79 -0.46
C PRO A 125 -5.42 1.32 -0.70
N VAL A 126 -4.49 1.70 0.18
CA VAL A 126 -3.08 1.31 0.08
C VAL A 126 -2.90 -0.15 0.51
N LYS A 127 -3.63 -0.61 1.55
CA LYS A 127 -3.64 -2.02 1.94
C LYS A 127 -4.12 -2.91 0.77
N LEU A 128 -5.18 -2.51 0.07
CA LEU A 128 -5.68 -3.22 -1.10
C LEU A 128 -4.65 -3.25 -2.24
N LEU A 129 -3.91 -2.17 -2.46
CA LEU A 129 -2.80 -2.16 -3.42
C LEU A 129 -1.72 -3.17 -3.02
N LYS A 130 -1.32 -3.21 -1.74
CA LYS A 130 -0.35 -4.22 -1.25
C LYS A 130 -0.88 -5.65 -1.40
N CYS A 131 -2.18 -5.85 -1.22
CA CYS A 131 -2.80 -7.16 -1.39
C CYS A 131 -2.78 -7.70 -2.84
N VAL A 132 -2.49 -6.88 -3.84
CA VAL A 132 -2.31 -7.35 -5.23
C VAL A 132 -1.21 -8.40 -5.32
N ASP A 133 -0.11 -8.23 -4.58
CA ASP A 133 1.01 -9.17 -4.56
C ASP A 133 0.89 -10.25 -3.48
N HIS A 134 -0.15 -10.18 -2.64
CA HIS A 134 -0.38 -11.07 -1.49
C HIS A 134 -1.82 -11.61 -1.44
N SER A 135 -2.42 -11.88 -2.61
CA SER A 135 -3.87 -12.15 -2.74
C SER A 135 -4.39 -13.35 -1.94
N THR A 136 -3.54 -14.33 -1.63
CA THR A 136 -3.90 -15.51 -0.84
C THR A 136 -3.60 -15.37 0.65
N HIS A 137 -2.99 -14.26 1.07
CA HIS A 137 -2.69 -14.02 2.48
C HIS A 137 -3.97 -13.73 3.27
N ALA A 138 -4.04 -14.19 4.53
CA ALA A 138 -5.23 -14.04 5.36
C ALA A 138 -5.67 -12.57 5.53
N ASP A 139 -4.71 -11.66 5.68
CA ASP A 139 -4.96 -10.20 5.80
C ASP A 139 -5.56 -9.56 4.54
N CYS A 140 -5.52 -10.28 3.42
CA CYS A 140 -6.00 -9.86 2.10
C CYS A 140 -7.24 -10.64 1.64
N ALA A 141 -7.78 -11.52 2.50
CA ALA A 141 -8.99 -12.26 2.20
C ALA A 141 -10.17 -11.30 2.00
N LEU A 142 -10.73 -11.30 0.80
CA LEU A 142 -11.97 -10.56 0.52
C LEU A 142 -13.15 -11.38 1.03
N ASN A 143 -14.04 -10.74 1.80
CA ASN A 143 -15.31 -11.35 2.16
C ASN A 143 -16.10 -11.63 0.87
N SER A 144 -16.34 -12.90 0.59
CA SER A 144 -17.06 -13.36 -0.60
C SER A 144 -18.55 -13.02 -0.49
N ALA A 145 -18.92 -11.76 -0.68
CA ALA A 145 -20.31 -11.37 -0.91
C ALA A 145 -20.84 -11.84 -2.28
N ALA A 146 -19.95 -12.32 -3.15
CA ALA A 146 -20.26 -12.75 -4.52
C ALA A 146 -20.44 -14.27 -4.71
N ALA A 147 -20.41 -15.08 -3.63
CA ALA A 147 -20.60 -16.53 -3.76
C ALA A 147 -22.10 -16.94 -3.91
N SER A 148 -23.04 -16.00 -3.84
CA SER A 148 -24.48 -16.29 -3.88
C SER A 148 -25.19 -15.97 -5.21
N THR A 149 -24.47 -15.50 -6.24
CA THR A 149 -25.08 -15.21 -7.57
C THR A 149 -24.72 -16.18 -8.69
N LEU A 150 -23.85 -17.18 -8.46
CA LEU A 150 -23.81 -18.38 -9.31
C LEU A 150 -24.88 -19.36 -8.84
N ARG A 151 -26.15 -18.95 -8.95
CA ARG A 151 -27.24 -19.91 -9.10
C ARG A 151 -27.04 -20.52 -10.48
N GLU A 152 -26.77 -21.82 -10.52
CA GLU A 152 -26.74 -22.63 -11.72
C GLU A 152 -27.82 -22.16 -12.70
N VAL A 153 -27.40 -21.61 -13.84
CA VAL A 153 -28.30 -21.43 -14.98
C VAL A 153 -28.45 -22.82 -15.58
N PRO A 154 -29.64 -23.45 -15.57
CA PRO A 154 -29.82 -24.71 -16.26
C PRO A 154 -29.60 -24.44 -17.75
N PHE A 155 -28.58 -25.06 -18.33
CA PHE A 155 -28.40 -25.11 -19.78
C PHE A 155 -29.56 -25.93 -20.37
N LEU A 156 -30.65 -25.26 -20.72
CA LEU A 156 -31.67 -25.79 -21.61
C LEU A 156 -31.15 -25.66 -23.04
N TYR A 157 -30.31 -26.60 -23.48
CA TYR A 157 -30.19 -26.90 -24.90
C TYR A 157 -31.23 -27.96 -25.25
N ALA A 158 -32.33 -27.49 -25.81
CA ALA A 158 -33.25 -28.32 -26.59
C ALA A 158 -32.58 -28.64 -27.93
N GLU A 159 -32.25 -29.90 -28.15
CA GLU A 159 -32.04 -30.45 -29.50
C GLU A 159 -33.18 -31.44 -29.74
N GLN A 160 -34.07 -31.06 -30.65
CA GLN A 160 -35.22 -31.82 -31.06
C GLN A 160 -34.94 -32.45 -32.42
N SER A 161 -35.27 -33.75 -32.51
CA SER A 161 -35.42 -34.58 -33.72
C SER A 161 -34.12 -35.20 -34.27
N ALA A 162 -34.06 -36.47 -34.70
CA ALA A 162 -34.98 -37.59 -34.68
C ALA A 162 -34.14 -38.83 -35.08
N SER A 163 -34.36 -39.99 -34.46
CA SER A 163 -34.37 -41.28 -35.16
C SER A 163 -34.82 -42.40 -34.22
N LEU A 164 -35.99 -42.92 -34.53
CA LEU A 164 -36.60 -44.11 -33.96
C LEU A 164 -35.74 -45.35 -34.25
N VAL A 165 -35.35 -46.09 -33.21
CA VAL A 165 -35.38 -47.56 -33.26
C VAL A 165 -35.74 -48.07 -31.87
N VAL A 166 -36.99 -48.54 -31.73
CA VAL A 166 -37.46 -49.33 -30.60
C VAL A 166 -37.30 -50.81 -30.98
N PRO A 167 -36.68 -51.66 -30.14
CA PRO A 167 -37.00 -53.07 -30.12
C PRO A 167 -37.97 -53.36 -28.97
N LEU A 168 -39.12 -53.92 -29.33
CA LEU A 168 -40.14 -54.47 -28.45
C LEU A 168 -39.68 -55.78 -27.79
N LEU A 169 -40.05 -55.94 -26.51
CA LEU A 169 -40.37 -57.19 -25.77
C LEU A 169 -39.21 -58.16 -25.49
N VAL A 170 -39.08 -58.80 -24.32
CA VAL A 170 -40.06 -59.69 -23.65
C VAL A 170 -39.82 -59.68 -22.14
N ALA A 171 -40.91 -59.62 -21.36
CA ALA A 171 -40.91 -59.93 -19.93
C ALA A 171 -41.03 -61.45 -19.71
N LEU A 172 -40.18 -62.03 -18.86
CA LEU A 172 -40.45 -63.30 -18.20
C LEU A 172 -40.19 -63.15 -16.70
N ALA A 173 -41.21 -63.53 -15.95
CA ALA A 173 -41.32 -63.38 -14.51
C ALA A 173 -40.67 -64.54 -13.75
N ALA A 174 -40.44 -64.24 -12.47
CA ALA A 174 -40.55 -65.11 -11.30
C ALA A 174 -39.44 -66.12 -10.99
N GLY A 175 -39.04 -66.12 -9.71
CA GLY A 175 -38.61 -67.33 -9.00
C GLY A 175 -37.35 -67.16 -8.17
N ALA A 176 -37.51 -66.83 -6.89
CA ALA A 176 -36.50 -67.06 -5.86
C ALA A 176 -36.46 -68.55 -5.44
N GLN A 177 -35.40 -68.92 -4.69
CA GLN A 177 -35.04 -70.17 -3.99
C GLN A 177 -33.90 -70.90 -4.71
N ILE A 178 -32.72 -71.16 -4.12
CA ILE A 178 -32.29 -71.41 -2.73
C ILE A 178 -30.94 -70.73 -2.49
#